data_AF-A0ABD5SD50-F1
#
_entry.id   AF-A0ABD5SD50-F1
#
_cell.length_a   1.000
_cell.length_b   1.000
_cell.length_c   1.000
_cell.angle_alpha   90.00
_cell.angle_beta   90.00
_cell.angle_gamma   90.00
#
_symmetry.space_group_name_H-M   'P 1'
#
loop_
_entity.id
_entity.type
_entity.pdbx_description
1 polymer ?
#
loop_
_entity_poly.entity_id
_entity_poly.type
_entity_poly.pdbx_seq_one_letter_code
_entity_poly.pdbx_strand_id
1 'polypeptide(L)'
;HGAVEARFERAEPARVDMPHRTAVVAAARQRLSRRFGDDLETVLETVDLDPHALDRSQAVDDRTLFVALGARHDLLFTDVRQWANDLNVVEAQRFADARRTLESRGLVESVRVPIGNGRPNNRLRAADDTLLTVDPAAFLRAVHECVGARSPTNGPESGSRTGIDYRDDDRPVWDRRR
;
A
#
# COMPACT_ATOMS: atom_id res chain seq x y z
N HIS A 1 30.67 -10.96 -12.77
CA HIS A 1 29.59 -10.59 -13.72
C HIS A 1 28.98 -11.84 -14.38
N GLY A 2 29.75 -12.68 -15.08
CA GLY A 2 29.22 -13.85 -15.80
C GLY A 2 28.52 -14.95 -14.99
N ALA A 3 28.79 -15.08 -13.68
CA ALA A 3 28.10 -16.05 -12.83
C ALA A 3 26.62 -15.67 -12.55
N VAL A 4 26.29 -14.37 -12.61
CA VAL A 4 24.92 -13.87 -12.43
C VAL A 4 24.12 -14.04 -13.72
N GLU A 5 24.72 -13.73 -14.87
CA GLU A 5 24.12 -13.93 -16.20
C GLU A 5 23.77 -15.40 -16.45
N ALA A 6 24.72 -16.32 -16.20
CA ALA A 6 24.49 -17.75 -16.37
C ALA A 6 23.46 -18.35 -15.39
N ARG A 7 23.13 -17.65 -14.30
CA ARG A 7 22.04 -18.02 -13.38
C ARG A 7 20.70 -17.49 -13.88
N PHE A 8 20.68 -16.29 -14.44
CA PHE A 8 19.49 -15.67 -15.02
C PHE A 8 19.01 -16.43 -16.28
N GLU A 9 19.92 -16.81 -17.17
CA GLU A 9 19.58 -17.59 -18.38
C GLU A 9 19.02 -18.99 -18.10
N ARG A 10 19.38 -19.57 -16.95
CA ARG A 10 18.85 -20.88 -16.49
C ARG A 10 17.63 -20.77 -15.59
N ALA A 11 17.20 -19.56 -15.24
CA ALA A 11 16.02 -19.37 -14.43
C ALA A 11 14.78 -19.62 -15.28
N GLU A 12 13.88 -20.45 -14.78
CA GLU A 12 12.57 -20.64 -15.39
C GLU A 12 11.80 -19.31 -15.29
N PRO A 13 11.24 -18.78 -16.40
CA PRO A 13 10.54 -17.51 -16.37
C PRO A 13 9.34 -17.60 -15.42
N ALA A 14 9.39 -16.82 -14.34
CA ALA A 14 8.29 -16.75 -13.39
C ALA A 14 7.05 -16.19 -14.10
N ARG A 15 5.93 -16.92 -14.03
CA ARG A 15 4.64 -16.37 -14.43
C ARG A 15 4.19 -15.41 -13.35
N VAL A 16 4.31 -14.11 -13.63
CA VAL A 16 3.76 -13.06 -12.76
C VAL A 16 2.29 -12.90 -13.15
N ASP A 17 1.41 -13.56 -12.40
CA ASP A 17 -0.04 -13.51 -12.62
C ASP A 17 -0.59 -12.21 -11.99
N MET A 18 -0.41 -11.10 -12.70
CA MET A 18 -0.83 -9.77 -12.24
C MET A 18 -2.31 -9.54 -12.57
N PRO A 19 -3.16 -9.20 -11.59
CA PRO A 19 -4.56 -8.92 -11.87
C PRO A 19 -4.71 -7.63 -12.66
N HIS A 20 -5.64 -7.62 -13.61
CA HIS A 20 -6.05 -6.39 -14.27
C HIS A 20 -6.67 -5.41 -13.27
N ARG A 21 -6.46 -4.10 -13.47
CA ARG A 21 -7.04 -3.04 -12.63
C ARG A 21 -8.54 -3.22 -12.38
N THR A 22 -9.30 -3.53 -13.43
CA THR A 22 -10.75 -3.76 -13.31
C THR A 22 -11.08 -4.90 -12.35
N ALA A 23 -10.26 -5.96 -12.32
CA ALA A 23 -10.42 -7.06 -11.38
C ALA A 23 -10.08 -6.64 -9.94
N VAL A 24 -9.03 -5.83 -9.75
CA VAL A 24 -8.65 -5.27 -8.44
C VAL A 24 -9.78 -4.43 -7.87
N VAL A 25 -10.32 -3.49 -8.67
CA VAL A 25 -11.44 -2.62 -8.26
C VAL A 25 -12.71 -3.43 -8.01
N ALA A 26 -13.06 -4.38 -8.89
CA ALA A 26 -14.25 -5.22 -8.71
C ALA A 26 -14.16 -6.05 -7.42
N ALA A 27 -13.00 -6.64 -7.14
CA ALA A 27 -12.76 -7.38 -5.90
C ALA A 27 -12.81 -6.47 -4.67
N ALA A 28 -12.31 -5.23 -4.76
CA ALA A 28 -12.39 -4.25 -3.69
C ALA A 28 -13.84 -3.89 -3.34
N ARG A 29 -14.66 -3.63 -4.37
CA ARG A 29 -16.10 -3.36 -4.23
C ARG A 29 -16.84 -4.51 -3.52
N GLN A 30 -16.47 -5.74 -3.85
CA GLN A 30 -17.11 -6.95 -3.33
C GLN A 30 -16.65 -7.34 -1.92
N ARG A 31 -15.34 -7.29 -1.65
CA ARG A 31 -14.74 -7.83 -0.43
C ARG A 31 -14.58 -6.81 0.69
N LEU A 32 -14.38 -5.54 0.35
CA LEU A 32 -14.14 -4.48 1.34
C LEU A 32 -15.37 -3.60 1.48
N SER A 33 -15.67 -2.81 0.45
CA SER A 33 -16.93 -2.07 0.32
C SER A 33 -17.03 -1.43 -1.05
N ARG A 34 -18.26 -1.17 -1.50
CA ARG A 34 -18.50 -0.42 -2.75
C ARG A 34 -17.80 0.95 -2.73
N ARG A 35 -17.95 1.70 -1.63
CA ARG A 35 -17.37 3.06 -1.50
C ARG A 35 -15.84 3.04 -1.60
N PHE A 36 -15.18 2.11 -0.92
CA PHE A 36 -13.72 1.95 -1.04
C PHE A 36 -13.31 1.64 -2.49
N GLY A 37 -14.04 0.76 -3.16
CA GLY A 37 -13.76 0.42 -4.56
C GLY A 37 -13.96 1.58 -5.52
N ASP A 38 -14.98 2.42 -5.31
CA ASP A 38 -15.26 3.61 -6.12
C ASP A 38 -14.17 4.70 -5.92
N ASP A 39 -13.76 4.95 -4.67
CA ASP A 39 -12.67 5.88 -4.36
C ASP A 39 -11.34 5.34 -4.92
N LEU A 40 -11.07 4.03 -4.80
CA LEU A 40 -9.89 3.39 -5.38
C LEU A 40 -9.86 3.50 -6.91
N GLU A 41 -10.99 3.28 -7.58
CA GLU A 41 -11.07 3.41 -9.04
C GLU A 41 -10.65 4.82 -9.47
N THR A 42 -11.21 5.84 -8.82
CA THR A 42 -10.89 7.26 -9.07
C THR A 42 -9.42 7.57 -8.82
N VAL A 43 -8.85 7.10 -7.70
CA VAL A 43 -7.43 7.29 -7.41
C VAL A 43 -6.56 6.67 -8.49
N LEU A 44 -6.89 5.46 -8.95
CA LEU A 44 -6.10 4.77 -9.97
C LEU A 44 -6.16 5.48 -11.34
N GLU A 45 -7.19 6.28 -11.65
CA GLU A 45 -7.21 7.12 -12.86
C GLU A 45 -6.12 8.19 -12.82
N THR A 46 -5.77 8.67 -11.63
CA THR A 46 -4.70 9.67 -11.45
C THR A 46 -3.31 9.05 -11.63
N VAL A 47 -3.16 7.78 -11.28
CA VAL A 47 -1.91 7.03 -11.44
C VAL A 47 -1.60 6.77 -12.92
N ASP A 48 -2.62 6.65 -13.77
CA ASP A 48 -2.40 6.55 -15.22
C ASP A 48 -1.75 7.82 -15.80
N LEU A 49 -1.91 8.97 -15.14
CA LEU A 49 -1.33 10.25 -15.54
C LEU A 49 0.13 10.40 -15.08
N ASP A 50 0.48 9.82 -13.93
CA ASP A 50 1.84 9.74 -13.41
C ASP A 50 2.12 8.31 -12.91
N PRO A 51 2.65 7.45 -13.80
CA PRO A 51 2.92 6.06 -13.47
C PRO A 51 3.87 5.88 -12.29
N HIS A 52 4.78 6.82 -12.05
CA HIS A 52 5.77 6.79 -10.96
C HIS A 52 5.20 7.19 -9.60
N ALA A 53 3.95 7.63 -9.52
CA ALA A 53 3.33 8.13 -8.30
C ALA A 53 3.20 7.08 -7.17
N LEU A 54 3.44 5.79 -7.43
CA LEU A 54 3.44 4.72 -6.42
C LEU A 54 4.68 3.84 -6.48
N ASP A 55 5.83 4.39 -6.86
CA ASP A 55 7.09 3.67 -6.85
C ASP A 55 7.40 3.10 -5.46
N ARG A 56 7.65 1.79 -5.39
CA ARG A 56 7.84 1.05 -4.12
C ARG A 56 9.17 1.36 -3.44
N SER A 57 10.06 2.08 -4.12
CA SER A 57 11.26 2.68 -3.53
C SER A 57 10.97 3.98 -2.76
N GLN A 58 9.79 4.58 -2.96
CA GLN A 58 9.41 5.84 -2.33
C GLN A 58 8.64 5.61 -1.03
N ALA A 59 8.52 6.67 -0.22
CA ALA A 59 7.77 6.62 1.03
C ALA A 59 6.27 6.38 0.82
N VAL A 60 5.75 6.80 -0.33
CA VAL A 60 4.36 6.59 -0.75
C VAL A 60 4.36 5.69 -1.97
N ASP A 61 3.82 4.50 -1.78
CA ASP A 61 3.66 3.46 -2.78
C ASP A 61 2.25 2.86 -2.70
N ASP A 62 2.01 1.77 -3.42
CA ASP A 62 0.74 1.06 -3.42
C ASP A 62 0.31 0.58 -2.03
N ARG A 63 1.26 0.15 -1.19
CA ARG A 63 1.00 -0.26 0.21
C ARG A 63 0.54 0.91 1.04
N THR A 64 1.24 2.03 0.96
CA THR A 64 0.91 3.27 1.67
C THR A 64 -0.45 3.80 1.22
N LEU A 65 -0.72 3.80 -0.10
CA LEU A 65 -2.03 4.15 -0.64
C LEU A 65 -3.14 3.27 -0.08
N PHE A 66 -2.99 1.95 -0.11
CA PHE A 66 -4.03 1.04 0.37
C PHE A 66 -4.30 1.16 1.86
N VAL A 67 -3.27 1.40 2.69
CA VAL A 67 -3.47 1.66 4.12
C VAL A 67 -4.17 3.01 4.34
N ALA A 68 -3.73 4.08 3.67
CA ALA A 68 -4.33 5.40 3.80
C ALA A 68 -5.80 5.40 3.36
N LEU A 69 -6.10 4.77 2.22
CA LEU A 69 -7.47 4.65 1.72
C LEU A 69 -8.31 3.73 2.62
N GLY A 70 -7.74 2.64 3.12
CA GLY A 70 -8.39 1.79 4.12
C GLY A 70 -8.75 2.55 5.40
N ALA A 71 -7.88 3.47 5.83
CA ALA A 71 -8.09 4.35 6.97
C ALA A 71 -9.20 5.37 6.74
N ARG A 72 -9.29 5.96 5.54
CA ARG A 72 -10.40 6.85 5.12
C ARG A 72 -11.77 6.16 5.22
N HIS A 73 -11.81 4.84 5.07
CA HIS A 73 -13.04 4.04 5.09
C HIS A 73 -13.23 3.19 6.37
N ASP A 74 -12.47 3.45 7.44
CA ASP A 74 -12.58 2.72 8.72
C ASP A 74 -12.41 1.18 8.58
N LEU A 75 -11.64 0.71 7.60
CA LEU A 75 -11.50 -0.71 7.31
C LEU A 75 -10.60 -1.44 8.32
N LEU A 76 -10.81 -2.74 8.44
CA LEU A 76 -9.89 -3.60 9.18
C LEU A 76 -8.60 -3.79 8.37
N PHE A 77 -7.45 -3.59 9.02
CA PHE A 77 -6.13 -3.76 8.41
C PHE A 77 -5.92 -5.18 7.89
N THR A 78 -6.52 -6.18 8.53
CA THR A 78 -6.50 -7.58 8.04
C THR A 78 -7.25 -7.76 6.74
N ASP A 79 -8.39 -7.12 6.57
CA ASP A 79 -9.20 -7.28 5.36
C ASP A 79 -8.49 -6.63 4.17
N VAL A 80 -7.92 -5.44 4.36
CA VAL A 80 -7.14 -4.73 3.32
C VAL A 80 -5.93 -5.56 2.87
N ARG A 81 -5.12 -6.06 3.81
CA ARG A 81 -3.91 -6.83 3.44
C ARG A 81 -4.26 -8.19 2.83
N GLN A 82 -5.30 -8.85 3.31
CA GLN A 82 -5.72 -10.15 2.76
C GLN A 82 -6.31 -9.98 1.37
N TRP A 83 -7.13 -8.94 1.15
CA TRP A 83 -7.66 -8.60 -0.17
C TRP A 83 -6.55 -8.37 -1.20
N ALA A 84 -5.54 -7.56 -0.88
CA ALA A 84 -4.42 -7.30 -1.79
C ALA A 84 -3.56 -8.55 -2.02
N ASN A 85 -3.37 -9.38 -1.00
CA ASN A 85 -2.61 -10.63 -1.07
C ASN A 85 -3.31 -11.69 -1.92
N ASP A 86 -4.63 -11.86 -1.76
CA ASP A 86 -5.42 -12.83 -2.52
C ASP A 86 -5.46 -12.52 -4.02
N LEU A 87 -5.23 -11.25 -4.37
CA LEU A 87 -5.11 -10.80 -5.75
C LEU A 87 -3.67 -10.81 -6.26
N ASN A 88 -2.69 -11.25 -5.46
CA ASN A 88 -1.26 -11.19 -5.78
C ASN A 88 -0.75 -9.77 -6.11
N VAL A 89 -1.40 -8.72 -5.58
CA VAL A 89 -0.95 -7.32 -5.77
C VAL A 89 0.24 -7.03 -4.87
N VAL A 90 0.11 -7.35 -3.58
CA VAL A 90 1.16 -7.21 -2.56
C VAL A 90 1.00 -8.30 -1.49
N GLU A 91 2.12 -8.90 -1.08
CA GLU A 91 2.21 -9.81 0.06
C GLU A 91 1.72 -9.16 1.36
N ALA A 92 0.84 -9.82 2.11
CA ALA A 92 0.23 -9.25 3.32
C ALA A 92 1.23 -8.78 4.39
N GLN A 93 2.44 -9.37 4.44
CA GLN A 93 3.48 -8.99 5.42
C GLN A 93 4.11 -7.62 5.13
N ARG A 94 4.04 -7.15 3.88
CA ARG A 94 4.65 -5.89 3.43
C ARG A 94 3.89 -4.64 3.85
N PHE A 95 2.63 -4.81 4.27
CA PHE A 95 1.78 -3.71 4.74
C PHE A 95 2.18 -3.16 6.11
N ALA A 96 2.92 -3.93 6.92
CA ALA A 96 3.26 -3.54 8.28
C ALA A 96 4.10 -2.24 8.32
N ASP A 97 5.01 -2.08 7.37
CA ASP A 97 5.90 -0.92 7.29
C ASP A 97 5.14 0.31 6.77
N ALA A 98 4.30 0.16 5.74
CA ALA A 98 3.42 1.23 5.26
C ALA A 98 2.50 1.78 6.38
N ARG A 99 1.91 0.87 7.19
CA ARG A 99 1.11 1.27 8.35
C ARG A 99 1.93 2.05 9.38
N ARG A 100 3.13 1.57 9.74
CA ARG A 100 4.03 2.28 10.67
C ARG A 100 4.46 3.64 10.13
N THR A 101 4.72 3.74 8.83
CA THR A 101 5.08 4.98 8.14
C THR A 101 4.00 6.04 8.28
N LEU A 102 2.72 5.66 8.13
CA LEU A 102 1.58 6.56 8.28
C LEU A 102 1.27 6.89 9.76
N GLU A 103 1.39 5.90 10.65
CA GLU A 103 1.19 6.09 12.10
C GLU A 103 2.24 7.02 12.72
N SER A 104 3.51 6.81 12.39
CA SER A 104 4.61 7.67 12.87
C SER A 104 4.52 9.12 12.38
N ARG A 105 3.67 9.39 11.39
CA ARG A 105 3.38 10.73 10.87
C ARG A 105 2.01 11.24 11.31
N GLY A 106 1.27 10.52 12.15
CA GLY A 106 -0.05 10.91 12.62
C GLY A 106 -1.08 11.07 11.50
N LEU A 107 -0.94 10.32 10.41
CA LEU A 107 -1.88 10.33 9.28
C LEU A 107 -2.96 9.26 9.44
N VAL A 108 -2.57 8.12 10.03
CA VAL A 108 -3.44 6.99 10.29
C VAL A 108 -3.27 6.55 11.74
N GLU A 109 -4.38 6.17 12.36
CA GLU A 109 -4.42 5.48 13.64
C GLU A 109 -4.89 4.03 13.45
N SER A 110 -4.33 3.13 14.26
CA SER A 110 -4.81 1.75 14.37
C SER A 110 -5.47 1.52 15.72
N VAL A 111 -6.79 1.37 15.73
CA VAL A 111 -7.54 1.05 16.93
C VAL A 111 -7.70 -0.45 17.04
N ARG A 112 -7.26 -1.03 18.16
CA ARG A 112 -7.43 -2.45 18.44
C ARG A 112 -8.90 -2.76 18.67
N VAL A 113 -9.47 -3.62 17.82
CA VAL A 113 -10.86 -4.08 17.92
C VAL A 113 -10.90 -5.60 18.13
N PRO A 114 -11.74 -6.10 19.06
CA PRO A 114 -11.97 -7.52 19.19
C PRO A 114 -12.77 -8.03 17.98
N ILE A 115 -12.31 -9.12 17.38
CA ILE A 115 -13.06 -9.85 16.36
C ILE A 115 -13.18 -11.31 16.81
N GLY A 116 -14.43 -11.81 16.84
CA GLY A 116 -14.79 -13.20 17.10
C GLY A 116 -13.85 -13.97 18.03
N ASN A 117 -13.06 -14.87 17.44
CA ASN A 117 -12.22 -15.90 18.08
C ASN A 117 -10.90 -15.41 18.71
N GLY A 118 -10.79 -14.13 19.07
CA GLY A 118 -9.78 -13.67 20.04
C GLY A 118 -8.46 -13.14 19.47
N ARG A 119 -8.28 -13.08 18.15
CA ARG A 119 -7.17 -12.31 17.56
C ARG A 119 -7.60 -10.85 17.43
N PRO A 120 -6.96 -9.91 18.14
CA PRO A 120 -7.27 -8.50 17.94
C PRO A 120 -6.98 -8.10 16.49
N ASN A 121 -7.90 -7.37 15.87
CA ASN A 121 -7.65 -6.71 14.60
C ASN A 121 -7.39 -5.23 14.83
N ASN A 122 -6.74 -4.59 13.87
CA ASN A 122 -6.54 -3.14 13.90
C ASN A 122 -7.53 -2.54 12.91
N ARG A 123 -8.46 -1.73 13.41
CA ARG A 123 -9.26 -0.84 12.55
C ARG A 123 -8.40 0.37 12.21
N LEU A 124 -8.20 0.59 10.92
CA LEU A 124 -7.50 1.76 10.41
C LEU A 124 -8.45 2.96 10.47
N ARG A 125 -7.97 4.11 10.91
CA ARG A 125 -8.70 5.37 10.92
C ARG A 125 -7.83 6.48 10.41
N ALA A 126 -8.35 7.32 9.53
CA ALA A 126 -7.65 8.54 9.16
C ALA A 126 -7.60 9.46 10.39
N ALA A 127 -6.39 9.85 10.77
CA ALA A 127 -6.14 10.79 11.87
C ALA A 127 -5.93 12.22 11.36
N ASP A 128 -5.63 12.37 10.06
CA ASP A 128 -5.56 13.64 9.37
C ASP A 128 -6.86 13.92 8.60
N ASP A 129 -7.50 15.05 8.90
CA ASP A 129 -8.76 15.49 8.26
C ASP A 129 -8.65 15.64 6.74
N THR A 130 -7.45 15.92 6.22
CA THR A 130 -7.18 15.98 4.78
C THR A 130 -7.50 14.65 4.12
N LEU A 131 -7.11 13.52 4.73
CA LEU A 131 -7.40 12.19 4.16
C LEU A 131 -8.90 11.86 4.17
N LEU A 132 -9.65 12.40 5.14
CA LEU A 132 -11.09 12.22 5.24
C LEU A 132 -11.87 13.04 4.21
N THR A 133 -11.41 14.26 3.94
CA THR A 133 -12.20 15.28 3.23
C THR A 133 -11.79 15.51 1.79
N VAL A 134 -10.54 15.19 1.43
CA VAL A 134 -10.04 15.41 0.08
C VAL A 134 -10.85 14.61 -0.94
N ASP A 135 -11.05 15.20 -2.12
CA ASP A 135 -11.65 14.50 -3.25
C ASP A 135 -10.82 13.26 -3.61
N PRO A 136 -11.44 12.12 -3.97
CA PRO A 136 -10.69 10.91 -4.35
C PRO A 136 -9.65 11.16 -5.46
N ALA A 137 -9.91 12.03 -6.43
CA ALA A 137 -8.96 12.35 -7.50
C ALA A 137 -7.74 13.17 -7.01
N ALA A 138 -7.81 13.77 -5.83
CA ALA A 138 -6.68 14.47 -5.20
C ALA A 138 -6.07 13.67 -4.03
N PHE A 139 -6.62 12.50 -3.70
CA PHE A 139 -6.24 11.73 -2.51
C PHE A 139 -4.77 11.30 -2.54
N LEU A 140 -4.28 10.73 -3.64
CA LEU A 140 -2.90 10.27 -3.74
C LEU A 140 -1.91 11.45 -3.58
N ARG A 141 -2.19 12.58 -4.23
CA ARG A 141 -1.39 13.80 -4.06
C ARG A 141 -1.38 14.26 -2.60
N ALA A 142 -2.55 14.28 -1.94
CA ALA A 142 -2.63 14.64 -0.53
C ALA A 142 -1.82 13.69 0.37
N VAL A 143 -1.82 12.38 0.09
CA VAL A 143 -0.98 11.42 0.82
C VAL A 143 0.51 11.76 0.65
N HIS A 144 0.95 12.06 -0.58
CA HIS A 144 2.34 12.50 -0.84
C HIS A 144 2.70 13.77 -0.07
N GLU A 145 1.86 14.80 -0.15
CA GLU A 145 2.07 16.08 0.55
C GLU A 145 2.13 15.88 2.06
N CYS A 146 1.18 15.14 2.64
CA CYS A 146 1.14 14.83 4.07
C CYS A 146 2.35 14.02 4.54
N VAL A 147 2.78 13.02 3.75
CA VAL A 147 3.95 12.19 4.09
C VAL A 147 5.25 12.98 3.98
N GLY A 148 5.37 13.88 2.99
CA GLY A 148 6.52 14.75 2.79
C GLY A 148 6.62 15.89 3.79
N ALA A 149 5.48 16.46 4.22
CA ALA A 149 5.45 17.58 5.16
C ALA A 149 5.73 17.19 6.61
N ARG A 150 5.56 15.91 6.97
CA ARG A 150 5.65 15.43 8.35
C ARG A 150 6.89 14.59 8.59
N SER A 151 7.76 15.08 9.47
CA SER A 151 8.82 14.25 10.06
C SER A 151 8.22 13.19 10.98
N PRO A 152 8.77 11.96 11.00
CA PRO A 152 8.29 10.93 11.92
C PRO A 152 8.47 11.38 13.38
N THR A 153 7.40 11.31 14.17
CA THR A 153 7.40 11.61 15.61
C THR A 153 7.88 10.35 16.36
N ASN A 154 9.12 10.28 16.85
CA ASN A 154 9.71 9.04 17.40
C ASN A 154 9.38 8.75 18.90
N GLY A 155 9.27 7.44 19.27
CA GLY A 155 9.80 6.79 20.50
C GLY A 155 8.99 5.63 21.18
N PRO A 156 9.57 4.56 21.81
CA PRO A 156 10.94 3.99 21.78
C PRO A 156 11.05 2.47 21.37
N GLU A 157 12.26 2.07 20.97
CA GLU A 157 12.93 0.73 20.91
C GLU A 157 12.21 -0.53 20.36
N SER A 158 12.58 -0.92 19.12
CA SER A 158 12.85 -2.33 18.82
C SER A 158 13.84 -2.46 17.65
N GLY A 159 15.10 -2.72 18.01
CA GLY A 159 16.12 -3.38 17.20
C GLY A 159 16.32 -2.91 15.77
N SER A 160 17.40 -2.16 15.54
CA SER A 160 18.08 -2.07 14.26
C SER A 160 18.11 -3.41 13.53
N ARG A 161 17.41 -3.49 12.40
CA ARG A 161 17.88 -4.23 11.23
C ARG A 161 18.09 -3.23 10.10
N THR A 162 19.23 -2.55 10.18
CA THR A 162 19.84 -1.89 9.04
C THR A 162 20.05 -2.93 7.94
N GLY A 163 19.58 -2.63 6.74
CA GLY A 163 19.85 -3.41 5.54
C GLY A 163 18.61 -3.79 4.73
N ILE A 164 17.82 -2.80 4.31
CA ILE A 164 16.97 -2.99 3.12
C ILE A 164 17.78 -2.44 1.96
N ASP A 165 18.43 -3.37 1.27
CA ASP A 165 19.07 -3.17 -0.03
C ASP A 165 17.96 -2.82 -1.02
N TYR A 166 17.82 -1.53 -1.34
CA TYR A 166 16.93 -1.06 -2.41
C TYR A 166 17.48 -1.64 -3.71
N ARG A 167 16.86 -2.71 -4.20
CA ARG A 167 17.16 -3.25 -5.52
C ARG A 167 16.48 -2.34 -6.54
N ASP A 168 17.21 -2.04 -7.59
CA ASP A 168 16.89 -1.16 -8.73
C ASP A 168 15.64 -1.59 -9.56
N ASP A 169 14.76 -2.44 -9.01
CA ASP A 169 13.62 -3.09 -9.69
C ASP A 169 12.26 -2.82 -8.99
N ASP A 170 12.18 -1.78 -8.15
CA ASP A 170 11.01 -1.44 -7.32
C ASP A 170 10.07 -0.40 -7.95
N ARG A 171 10.10 -0.25 -9.27
CA ARG A 171 9.11 0.55 -10.00
C ARG A 171 7.70 0.06 -9.71
N PRO A 172 6.70 0.97 -9.69
CA PRO A 172 5.32 0.55 -9.55
C PRO A 172 4.98 -0.42 -10.67
N VAL A 173 4.24 -1.45 -10.29
CA VAL A 173 4.05 -2.68 -11.08
C VAL A 173 3.57 -2.43 -12.52
N TRP A 174 2.87 -1.32 -12.78
CA TRP A 174 2.32 -0.94 -14.08
C TRP A 174 3.26 -0.11 -14.97
N ASP A 175 4.47 0.22 -14.51
CA ASP A 175 5.39 1.14 -15.21
C ASP A 175 6.73 0.52 -15.63
N ARG A 176 6.75 -0.80 -15.83
CA ARG A 176 7.93 -1.50 -16.38
C ARG A 176 7.87 -1.52 -17.91
N ARG A 177 8.83 -0.88 -18.58
CA ARG A 177 8.98 -0.95 -20.04
C ARG A 177 9.49 -2.34 -20.47
N ARG A 178 8.87 -2.87 -21.53
CA ARG A 178 9.14 -4.17 -22.17
C ARG A 178 10.57 -4.30 -22.68
#